data_AF-A0A061A1I3-F1
#
_entry.id   AF-A0A061A1I3-F1
#
_cell.length_a   1.000
_cell.length_b   1.000
_cell.length_c   1.000
_cell.angle_alpha   90.00
_cell.angle_beta   90.00
_cell.angle_gamma   90.00
#
_symmetry.space_group_name_H-M   'P 1'
#
loop_
_entity.id
_entity.type
_entity.pdbx_description
1 polymer ?
#
loop_
_entity_poly.entity_id
_entity_poly.type
_entity_poly.pdbx_seq_one_letter_code
_entity_poly.pdbx_strand_id
1 'polypeptide(L)'
;MNTIFSRDRQIKSMELTVSHAEKYLGQFCSLLASYTRKTGKLRDQADMLVRQLNDFSNTEDPELRTCLKNLAEDLAMVQDYRQAEIERLETKVVTPLKAYGDIVENKRVSPHTWKRTH
;
A
#
# COMPACT_ATOMS: atom_id res chain seq x y z
N MET A 1 -7.40 -4.09 48.33
CA MET A 1 -8.24 -4.79 47.34
C MET A 1 -8.73 -3.88 46.19
N ASN A 2 -9.04 -2.59 46.41
CA ASN A 2 -9.54 -1.70 45.33
C ASN A 2 -8.53 -1.40 44.19
N THR A 3 -7.23 -1.44 44.46
CA THR A 3 -6.17 -1.18 43.48
C THR A 3 -6.02 -2.29 42.43
N ILE A 4 -6.29 -3.54 42.80
CA ILE A 4 -6.20 -4.70 41.88
C ILE A 4 -7.36 -4.65 40.87
N PHE A 5 -8.60 -4.46 41.35
CA PHE A 5 -9.78 -4.30 40.48
C PHE A 5 -9.72 -3.08 39.56
N SER A 6 -9.01 -2.02 39.96
CA SER A 6 -8.74 -0.86 39.08
C SER A 6 -7.75 -1.21 37.96
N ARG A 7 -6.73 -2.02 38.29
CA ARG A 7 -5.70 -2.48 37.35
C ARG A 7 -6.25 -3.46 36.32
N ASP A 8 -7.10 -4.39 36.73
CA ASP A 8 -7.75 -5.35 35.83
C ASP A 8 -8.67 -4.66 34.81
N ARG A 9 -9.42 -3.64 35.25
CA ARG A 9 -10.23 -2.81 34.35
C ARG A 9 -9.36 -2.06 33.34
N GLN A 10 -8.23 -1.51 33.78
CA GLN A 10 -7.28 -0.83 32.90
C GLN A 10 -6.66 -1.78 31.86
N ILE A 11 -6.24 -2.98 32.29
CA ILE A 11 -5.69 -4.02 31.39
C ILE A 11 -6.73 -4.43 30.35
N LYS A 12 -7.96 -4.68 30.77
CA LYS A 12 -9.05 -5.05 29.85
C LYS A 12 -9.35 -3.95 28.84
N SER A 13 -9.33 -2.69 29.27
CA SER A 13 -9.48 -1.55 28.36
C SER A 13 -8.34 -1.49 27.34
N MET A 14 -7.10 -1.71 27.78
CA MET A 14 -5.93 -1.73 26.88
C MET A 14 -6.00 -2.88 25.88
N GLU A 15 -6.40 -4.09 26.30
CA GLU A 15 -6.58 -5.24 25.42
C GLU A 15 -7.62 -4.96 24.31
N LEU A 16 -8.73 -4.30 24.64
CA LEU A 16 -9.75 -3.90 23.67
C LEU A 16 -9.22 -2.87 22.68
N THR A 17 -8.50 -1.85 23.16
CA THR A 17 -7.90 -0.83 22.29
C THR A 17 -6.89 -1.43 21.32
N VAL A 18 -6.02 -2.33 21.79
CA VAL A 18 -5.05 -3.04 20.95
C VAL A 18 -5.76 -3.90 19.90
N SER A 19 -6.76 -4.68 20.30
CA SER A 19 -7.55 -5.52 19.39
C SER A 19 -8.24 -4.70 18.28
N HIS A 20 -8.84 -3.56 18.64
CA HIS A 20 -9.43 -2.65 17.65
C HIS A 20 -8.37 -2.08 16.69
N ALA A 21 -7.21 -1.66 17.22
CA ALA A 21 -6.13 -1.15 16.39
C ALA A 21 -5.65 -2.20 15.38
N GLU A 22 -5.37 -3.44 15.82
CA GLU A 22 -4.95 -4.54 14.93
C GLU A 22 -5.96 -4.77 13.81
N LYS A 23 -7.25 -4.82 14.14
CA LYS A 23 -8.33 -5.02 13.16
C LYS A 23 -8.33 -3.93 12.09
N TYR A 24 -8.35 -2.66 12.48
CA TYR A 24 -8.44 -1.55 11.51
C TYR A 24 -7.15 -1.39 10.70
N LEU A 25 -5.98 -1.59 11.32
CA LEU A 25 -4.69 -1.54 10.62
C LEU A 25 -4.59 -2.64 9.58
N GLY A 26 -5.01 -3.87 9.90
CA GLY A 26 -5.06 -4.97 8.94
C GLY A 26 -5.97 -4.65 7.74
N GLN A 27 -7.12 -4.02 7.99
CA GLN A 27 -8.03 -3.56 6.93
C GLN A 27 -7.40 -2.49 6.05
N PHE A 28 -6.74 -1.49 6.65
CA PHE A 28 -6.05 -0.42 5.91
C PHE A 28 -4.88 -0.96 5.09
N CYS A 29 -4.06 -1.84 5.65
CA CYS A 29 -2.97 -2.50 4.93
C CYS A 29 -3.49 -3.26 3.71
N SER A 30 -4.57 -4.03 3.88
CA SER A 30 -5.19 -4.80 2.80
C SER A 30 -5.73 -3.90 1.69
N LEU A 31 -6.37 -2.79 2.06
CA LEU A 31 -6.91 -1.82 1.11
C LEU A 31 -5.81 -1.11 0.33
N LEU A 32 -4.76 -0.63 1.01
CA LEU A 32 -3.63 0.04 0.37
C LEU A 32 -2.82 -0.89 -0.54
N ALA A 33 -2.62 -2.13 -0.12
CA ALA A 33 -1.97 -3.12 -0.98
C ALA A 33 -2.80 -3.41 -2.24
N SER A 34 -4.14 -3.49 -2.11
CA SER A 34 -5.06 -3.63 -3.24
C SER A 34 -4.99 -2.42 -4.18
N TYR A 35 -5.00 -1.21 -3.63
CA TYR A 35 -4.87 0.03 -4.38
C TYR A 35 -3.55 0.10 -5.16
N THR A 36 -2.41 -0.14 -4.49
CA THR A 36 -1.07 -0.12 -5.11
C THR A 36 -0.97 -1.13 -6.26
N ARG A 37 -1.51 -2.35 -6.08
CA ARG A 37 -1.59 -3.34 -7.16
C ARG A 37 -2.45 -2.90 -8.34
N LYS A 38 -3.60 -2.26 -8.08
CA LYS A 38 -4.46 -1.71 -9.16
C LYS A 38 -3.74 -0.59 -9.92
N THR A 39 -2.99 0.26 -9.22
CA THR A 39 -2.17 1.30 -9.84
C THR A 39 -1.08 0.71 -10.74
N GLY A 40 -0.43 -0.38 -10.30
CA GLY A 40 0.50 -1.16 -11.12
C GLY A 40 -0.15 -1.74 -12.38
N LYS A 41 -1.31 -2.40 -12.26
CA LYS A 41 -2.02 -2.95 -13.42
C LYS A 41 -2.40 -1.90 -14.48
N LEU A 42 -2.78 -0.71 -14.04
CA LEU A 42 -3.07 0.41 -14.96
C LEU A 42 -1.80 0.87 -15.70
N ARG A 43 -0.63 0.83 -15.05
CA ARG A 43 0.66 1.08 -15.70
C ARG A 43 0.95 -0.01 -16.73
N ASP A 44 0.81 -1.29 -16.36
CA ASP A 44 1.06 -2.42 -17.27
C ASP A 44 0.20 -2.33 -18.55
N GLN A 45 -1.06 -1.92 -18.40
CA GLN A 45 -1.98 -1.74 -19.52
C GLN A 45 -1.54 -0.59 -20.44
N ALA A 46 -1.05 0.52 -19.87
CA ALA A 46 -0.52 1.62 -20.66
C ALA A 46 0.80 1.25 -21.34
N ASP A 47 1.69 0.51 -20.68
CA ASP A 47 2.93 -0.01 -21.29
C ASP A 47 2.63 -0.94 -22.48
N MET A 48 1.54 -1.72 -22.41
CA MET A 48 1.05 -2.50 -23.55
C MET A 48 0.54 -1.60 -24.69
N LEU A 49 -0.21 -0.54 -24.37
CA LEU A 49 -0.70 0.42 -25.37
C LEU A 49 0.45 1.16 -26.06
N VAL A 50 1.48 1.59 -25.32
CA VAL A 50 2.69 2.21 -25.87
C VAL A 50 3.37 1.28 -26.87
N ARG A 51 3.48 -0.02 -26.58
CA ARG A 51 4.03 -1.00 -27.52
C ARG A 51 3.17 -1.12 -28.77
N GLN A 52 1.86 -1.24 -28.62
CA GLN A 52 0.92 -1.33 -29.74
C GLN A 52 0.96 -0.09 -30.64
N LEU A 53 1.05 1.11 -30.06
CA LEU A 53 1.20 2.36 -30.81
C LEU A 53 2.51 2.37 -31.61
N ASN A 54 3.61 1.92 -31.00
CA ASN A 54 4.90 1.81 -31.70
C ASN A 54 4.85 0.78 -32.83
N ASP A 55 4.27 -0.39 -32.60
CA ASP A 55 4.13 -1.43 -33.62
C ASP A 55 3.27 -0.94 -34.80
N PHE A 56 2.13 -0.32 -34.50
CA PHE A 56 1.24 0.26 -35.50
C PHE A 56 1.90 1.40 -36.27
N SER A 57 2.69 2.26 -35.61
CA SER A 57 3.40 3.36 -36.30
C SER A 57 4.29 2.87 -37.46
N ASN A 58 4.79 1.63 -37.39
CA ASN A 58 5.65 1.08 -38.42
C ASN A 58 4.89 0.67 -39.70
N THR A 59 3.56 0.55 -39.65
CA THR A 59 2.71 0.26 -40.83
C THR A 59 2.27 1.52 -41.56
N GLU A 60 2.37 2.68 -40.91
CA GLU A 60 1.87 3.95 -41.44
C GLU A 60 2.92 4.70 -42.27
N ASP A 61 2.46 5.72 -43.00
CA ASP A 61 3.31 6.66 -43.73
C ASP A 61 4.23 7.47 -42.78
N PRO A 62 5.29 8.11 -43.29
CA PRO A 62 6.28 8.78 -42.43
C PRO A 62 5.72 9.89 -41.53
N GLU A 63 4.70 10.62 -41.97
CA GLU A 63 4.11 11.72 -41.20
C GLU A 63 3.30 11.15 -40.03
N LEU A 64 2.40 10.20 -40.31
CA LEU A 64 1.60 9.54 -39.29
C LEU A 64 2.44 8.70 -38.34
N ARG A 65 3.48 8.01 -38.84
CA ARG A 65 4.45 7.27 -38.01
C ARG A 65 5.10 8.16 -36.98
N THR A 66 5.54 9.35 -37.37
CA THR A 66 6.19 10.31 -36.46
C THR A 66 5.20 10.76 -35.38
N CYS A 67 3.96 11.09 -35.77
CA CYS A 67 2.91 11.47 -34.84
C CYS A 67 2.60 10.37 -33.81
N LEU A 68 2.45 9.11 -34.27
CA LEU A 68 2.18 7.96 -33.40
C LEU A 68 3.32 7.64 -32.44
N LYS A 69 4.57 7.80 -32.86
CA LYS A 69 5.74 7.63 -31.99
C LYS A 69 5.80 8.70 -30.91
N ASN A 70 5.54 9.96 -31.25
CA ASN A 70 5.47 11.05 -30.27
C ASN A 70 4.34 10.80 -29.26
N LEU A 71 3.16 10.36 -29.72
CA LEU A 71 2.06 9.98 -28.84
C LEU A 71 2.44 8.84 -27.88
N ALA A 72 3.17 7.83 -28.38
CA ALA A 72 3.63 6.72 -27.56
C ALA A 72 4.67 7.16 -26.52
N GLU A 73 5.58 8.07 -26.89
CA GLU A 73 6.56 8.68 -25.96
C GLU A 73 5.87 9.51 -24.88
N ASP A 74 4.91 10.38 -25.25
CA ASP A 74 4.15 11.18 -24.29
C ASP A 74 3.39 10.28 -23.29
N LEU A 75 2.76 9.20 -23.77
CA LEU A 75 2.08 8.24 -22.91
C LEU A 75 3.06 7.49 -22.00
N ALA A 76 4.25 7.14 -22.49
CA ALA A 76 5.31 6.51 -21.70
C ALA A 76 5.78 7.42 -20.56
N MET A 77 5.97 8.72 -20.82
CA MET A 77 6.32 9.70 -19.77
C MET A 77 5.25 9.76 -18.67
N VAL A 78 3.95 9.66 -19.04
CA VAL A 78 2.86 9.55 -18.06
C VAL A 78 3.01 8.29 -17.17
N GLN A 79 3.50 7.18 -17.73
CA GLN A 79 3.72 5.95 -16.97
C GLN A 79 4.91 6.03 -16.02
N ASP A 80 5.94 6.82 -16.34
CA ASP A 80 7.06 7.07 -15.43
C ASP A 80 6.58 7.77 -14.14
N TYR A 81 5.67 8.76 -14.25
CA TYR A 81 5.03 9.36 -13.08
C TYR A 81 4.21 8.34 -12.28
N ARG A 82 3.52 7.43 -12.97
CA ARG A 82 2.73 6.38 -12.33
C ARG A 82 3.62 5.37 -11.60
N GLN A 83 4.80 5.06 -12.13
CA GLN A 83 5.79 4.27 -11.42
C GLN A 83 6.31 4.97 -10.17
N ALA A 84 6.62 6.26 -10.27
CA ALA A 84 7.00 7.07 -9.12
C ALA A 84 5.89 7.12 -8.05
N GLU A 85 4.62 7.19 -8.46
CA GLU A 85 3.47 7.08 -7.57
C GLU A 85 3.46 5.73 -6.84
N ILE A 86 3.62 4.61 -7.55
CA ILE A 86 3.65 3.26 -6.96
C ILE A 86 4.78 3.14 -5.92
N GLU A 87 5.99 3.58 -6.27
CA GLU A 87 7.14 3.55 -5.36
C GLU A 87 6.91 4.42 -4.11
N ARG A 88 6.30 5.59 -4.31
CA ARG A 88 5.98 6.50 -3.22
C ARG A 88 4.86 5.96 -2.32
N LEU A 89 3.87 5.29 -2.89
CA LEU A 89 2.84 4.58 -2.12
C LEU A 89 3.46 3.49 -1.25
N GLU A 90 4.35 2.65 -1.80
CA GLU A 90 4.96 1.57 -1.02
C GLU A 90 5.87 2.13 0.08
N THR A 91 6.72 3.10 -0.25
CA THR A 91 7.74 3.62 0.68
C THR A 91 7.20 4.60 1.71
N LYS A 92 6.24 5.46 1.34
CA LYS A 92 5.73 6.54 2.20
C LYS A 92 4.39 6.23 2.86
N VAL A 93 3.65 5.24 2.38
CA VAL A 93 2.31 4.92 2.91
C VAL A 93 2.26 3.51 3.46
N VAL A 94 2.57 2.50 2.64
CA VAL A 94 2.44 1.09 3.03
C VAL A 94 3.48 0.70 4.08
N THR A 95 4.75 1.06 3.87
CA THR A 95 5.84 0.70 4.80
C THR A 95 5.65 1.30 6.21
N PRO A 96 5.34 2.60 6.38
CA PRO A 96 5.07 3.15 7.71
C PRO A 96 3.86 2.51 8.40
N LEU A 97 2.80 2.17 7.64
CA LEU A 97 1.62 1.53 8.20
C LEU A 97 1.93 0.11 8.70
N LYS A 98 2.74 -0.66 7.95
CA LYS A 98 3.23 -1.99 8.38
C LYS A 98 4.01 -1.89 9.70
N ALA A 99 4.95 -0.95 9.79
CA ALA A 99 5.74 -0.72 11.00
C ALA A 99 4.86 -0.36 12.23
N TYR A 100 3.78 0.40 12.03
CA TYR A 100 2.83 0.67 13.10
C TYR A 100 2.06 -0.59 13.53
N GLY A 101 1.73 -1.48 12.60
CA GLY A 101 1.21 -2.81 12.89
C GLY A 101 2.10 -3.60 13.83
N ASP A 102 3.40 -3.66 13.54
CA ASP A 102 4.40 -4.39 14.35
C ASP A 102 4.48 -3.83 15.80
N ILE A 103 4.36 -2.50 15.95
CA ILE A 103 4.34 -1.85 17.28
C ILE A 103 3.09 -2.26 18.07
N VAL A 104 1.93 -2.33 17.42
CA VAL A 104 0.68 -2.73 18.07
C VAL A 104 0.73 -4.20 18.49
N GLU A 105 1.29 -5.08 17.65
CA GLU A 105 1.48 -6.50 17.97
C GLU A 105 2.40 -6.68 19.19
N ASN A 106 3.54 -5.97 19.24
CA ASN A 106 4.46 -6.00 20.39
C ASN A 106 3.79 -5.52 21.70
N LYS A 107 2.89 -4.54 21.62
CA LYS A 107 2.10 -4.07 22.77
C LYS A 107 1.09 -5.10 23.26
N ARG A 108 0.69 -6.08 22.45
CA ARG A 108 -0.21 -7.18 22.85
C ARG A 108 0.52 -8.28 23.62
N VAL A 109 1.76 -8.58 23.21
CA VAL A 109 2.63 -9.57 23.88
C VAL A 109 2.98 -9.15 25.30
N SER A 110 3.20 -7.84 25.53
CA SER A 110 3.60 -7.30 26.83
C SER A 110 2.58 -7.58 27.97
N PRO A 111 1.27 -7.28 27.85
CA PRO A 111 0.24 -7.66 28.82
C PRO A 111 0.12 -9.18 29.02
N HIS A 112 0.31 -9.98 27.96
CA HIS A 112 0.20 -11.44 28.03
C HIS A 112 1.40 -12.08 28.75
N THR A 113 2.60 -11.49 28.64
CA THR A 113 3.76 -11.90 29.44
C THR A 113 3.59 -11.56 30.91
N TRP A 114 3.01 -10.39 31.23
CA TRP A 114 2.75 -9.98 32.62
C TRP A 114 1.73 -10.88 33.33
N LYS A 115 0.67 -11.31 32.64
CA LYS A 115 -0.31 -12.30 33.15
C LYS A 115 0.26 -13.71 33.38
N ARG A 116 1.46 -14.01 32.87
CA ARG A 116 2.08 -15.34 32.99
C ARG A 116 3.10 -15.42 34.12
N THR A 117 3.58 -14.26 34.59
CA THR A 117 4.57 -14.10 35.66
C THR A 117 3.97 -13.79 37.03
N HIS A 118 2.66 -13.56 37.10
CA HIS A 118 1.90 -13.27 38.31
C HIS A 118 0.56 -14.01 38.28
#